data_AF-E9GH90-F1
#
_entry.id   AF-E9GH90-F1
#
_cell.length_a   1.000
_cell.length_b   1.000
_cell.length_c   1.000
_cell.angle_alpha   90.00
_cell.angle_beta   90.00
_cell.angle_gamma   90.00
#
_symmetry.space_group_name_H-M   'P 1'
#
loop_
_entity.id
_entity.type
_entity.pdbx_description
1 polymer ?
#
loop_
_entity_poly.entity_id
_entity_poly.type
_entity_poly.pdbx_seq_one_letter_code
_entity_poly.pdbx_strand_id
1 'polypeptide(L)'
;KTLRELEATWATLELGKEEHARTRLTFLKALDELIVTLEDNQVQLQTLASSKYVAHLMTDVLNWQRHLELAYQVLALWCEVQRSWSHLESIFAGSGTDDICQQLPEDYNRF
;
A
#
# COMPACT_ATOMS: atom_id res chain seq x y z
N LYS A 1 -3.80 -20.49 17.00
CA LYS A 1 -5.07 -19.73 16.83
C LYS A 1 -4.82 -18.51 15.95
N THR A 2 -3.86 -17.67 16.32
CA THR A 2 -3.44 -16.47 15.58
C THR A 2 -3.13 -16.70 14.10
N LEU A 3 -2.36 -17.75 13.72
CA LEU A 3 -2.09 -18.03 12.30
C LEU A 3 -3.34 -18.34 11.47
N ARG A 4 -4.35 -19.00 12.06
CA ARG A 4 -5.62 -19.31 11.36
C ARG A 4 -6.49 -18.07 11.20
N GLU A 5 -6.47 -17.18 12.18
CA GLU A 5 -7.17 -15.89 12.12
C GLU A 5 -6.52 -14.98 11.07
N LEU A 6 -5.18 -14.98 11.01
CA LEU A 6 -4.40 -14.27 10.00
C LEU A 6 -4.70 -14.82 8.60
N GLU A 7 -4.66 -16.14 8.41
CA GLU A 7 -5.03 -16.78 7.15
C GLU A 7 -6.47 -16.45 6.71
N ALA A 8 -7.44 -16.50 7.63
CA ALA A 8 -8.82 -16.13 7.32
C ALA A 8 -8.95 -14.65 6.90
N THR A 9 -8.25 -13.75 7.59
CA THR A 9 -8.28 -12.31 7.33
C THR A 9 -7.75 -12.01 5.94
N TRP A 10 -6.56 -12.52 5.61
CA TRP A 10 -5.88 -12.28 4.34
C TRP A 10 -6.50 -13.04 3.16
N ALA A 11 -7.24 -14.13 3.41
CA ALA A 11 -7.99 -14.83 2.37
C ALA A 11 -9.23 -14.05 1.90
N THR A 12 -9.82 -13.21 2.76
CA THR A 12 -11.03 -12.44 2.45
C THR A 12 -10.76 -10.96 2.20
N LEU A 13 -9.51 -10.51 2.38
CA LEU A 13 -9.16 -9.12 2.22
C LEU A 13 -9.26 -8.73 0.74
N GLU A 14 -10.19 -7.83 0.43
CA GLU A 14 -10.31 -7.21 -0.89
C GLU A 14 -9.86 -5.75 -0.80
N LEU A 15 -8.95 -5.36 -1.71
CA LEU A 15 -8.54 -3.97 -1.84
C LEU A 15 -9.67 -3.16 -2.45
N GLY A 16 -10.16 -2.18 -1.71
CA GLY A 16 -11.11 -1.21 -2.23
C GLY A 16 -10.52 -0.46 -3.43
N LYS A 17 -11.34 -0.21 -4.44
CA LYS A 17 -10.97 0.58 -5.62
C LYS A 17 -11.89 1.78 -5.74
N GLU A 18 -11.35 2.91 -6.15
CA GLU A 18 -12.11 4.11 -6.48
C GLU A 18 -11.62 4.69 -7.81
N GLU A 19 -12.49 5.37 -8.53
CA GLU A 19 -12.10 6.06 -9.76
C GLU A 19 -11.77 7.52 -9.46
N HIS A 20 -10.63 7.97 -9.96
CA HIS A 20 -10.25 9.37 -9.92
C HIS A 20 -11.21 10.18 -10.79
N ALA A 21 -11.89 11.16 -10.19
CA ALA A 21 -13.05 11.84 -10.79
C ALA A 21 -12.76 12.49 -12.15
N ARG A 22 -11.53 12.96 -12.38
CA ARG A 22 -11.15 13.69 -13.60
C ARG A 22 -10.54 12.78 -14.67
N THR A 23 -9.65 11.89 -14.28
CA THR A 23 -8.84 11.07 -15.22
C THR A 23 -9.41 9.67 -15.42
N ARG A 24 -10.41 9.27 -14.62
CA ARG A 24 -10.99 7.92 -14.57
C ARG A 24 -9.98 6.81 -14.28
N LEU A 25 -8.81 7.17 -13.74
CA LEU A 25 -7.82 6.18 -13.29
C LEU A 25 -8.33 5.47 -12.04
N THR A 26 -8.04 4.18 -11.94
CA THR A 26 -8.40 3.38 -10.76
C THR A 26 -7.35 3.55 -9.67
N PHE A 27 -7.78 4.03 -8.51
CA PHE A 27 -7.00 4.17 -7.30
C PHE A 27 -7.38 3.09 -6.29
N LEU A 28 -6.41 2.72 -5.47
CA LEU A 28 -6.66 1.86 -4.33
C LEU A 28 -7.11 2.73 -3.16
N LYS A 29 -8.19 2.30 -2.49
CA LYS A 29 -8.82 2.97 -1.36
C LYS A 29 -8.36 2.33 -0.04
N ALA A 30 -8.37 3.13 1.03
CA ALA A 30 -8.08 2.69 2.40
C ALA A 30 -6.71 2.00 2.58
N LEU A 31 -5.71 2.40 1.77
CA LEU A 31 -4.37 1.84 1.86
C LEU A 31 -3.69 2.14 3.19
N ASP A 32 -3.91 3.32 3.80
CA ASP A 32 -3.29 3.68 5.08
C ASP A 32 -3.77 2.75 6.22
N GLU A 33 -5.07 2.43 6.28
CA GLU A 33 -5.63 1.48 7.26
C GLU A 33 -5.08 0.05 7.05
N LEU A 34 -4.90 -0.34 5.78
CA LEU A 34 -4.31 -1.63 5.44
C LEU A 34 -2.84 -1.73 5.84
N ILE A 35 -2.08 -0.64 5.66
CA ILE A 35 -0.68 -0.55 6.08
C ILE A 35 -0.57 -0.72 7.59
N VAL A 36 -1.40 -0.04 8.37
CA VAL A 36 -1.46 -0.21 9.84
C VAL A 36 -1.76 -1.67 10.21
N THR A 37 -2.73 -2.29 9.50
CA THR A 37 -3.07 -3.70 9.71
C THR A 37 -1.88 -4.64 9.41
N LEU A 38 -1.08 -4.33 8.38
CA LEU A 38 0.14 -5.08 8.05
C LEU A 38 1.21 -4.96 9.14
N GLU A 39 1.42 -3.75 9.67
CA GLU A 39 2.37 -3.49 10.74
C GLU A 39 1.99 -4.22 12.03
N ASP A 40 0.71 -4.16 12.42
CA ASP A 40 0.20 -4.89 13.58
C ASP A 40 0.36 -6.41 13.44
N ASN A 41 0.06 -6.95 12.25
CA ASN A 41 0.22 -8.37 11.96
C ASN A 41 1.70 -8.80 11.99
N GLN A 42 2.62 -7.95 11.54
CA GLN A 42 4.06 -8.21 11.65
C GLN A 42 4.51 -8.30 13.12
N VAL A 43 4.07 -7.38 13.98
CA VAL A 43 4.38 -7.40 15.41
C VAL A 43 3.83 -8.66 16.09
N GLN A 44 2.62 -9.08 15.73
CA GLN A 44 2.03 -10.32 16.24
C GLN A 44 2.84 -11.55 15.82
N LEU A 45 3.24 -11.64 14.55
CA LEU A 45 4.07 -12.74 14.05
C LEU A 45 5.44 -12.76 14.71
N GLN A 46 6.05 -11.60 14.95
CA GLN A 46 7.35 -11.52 15.64
C GLN A 46 7.27 -11.93 17.12
N THR A 47 6.17 -11.60 17.78
CA THR A 47 5.89 -12.07 19.14
C THR A 47 5.71 -13.59 19.17
N LEU A 48 5.01 -14.16 18.18
CA LEU A 48 4.83 -15.61 18.03
C LEU A 48 6.18 -16.30 17.74
N ALA A 49 7.01 -15.76 16.86
CA ALA A 49 8.34 -16.27 16.53
C ALA A 49 9.25 -16.34 17.77
N SER A 50 9.09 -15.40 18.71
CA SER A 50 9.86 -15.31 19.95
C SER A 50 9.37 -16.27 21.06
N SER A 51 8.20 -16.91 20.87
CA SER A 51 7.61 -17.82 21.85
C SER A 51 8.22 -19.23 21.77
N LYS A 52 8.55 -19.81 22.92
CA LYS A 52 9.11 -21.18 23.05
C LYS A 52 8.21 -22.29 22.49
N TYR A 53 6.93 -22.01 22.23
CA TYR A 53 5.94 -22.99 21.74
C TYR A 53 5.86 -23.07 20.22
N VAL A 54 6.58 -22.23 19.48
CA VAL A 54 6.40 -22.09 18.02
C VAL A 54 7.29 -23.01 17.19
N ALA A 55 8.16 -23.82 17.78
CA ALA A 55 9.15 -24.63 17.05
C ALA A 55 8.53 -25.48 15.93
N HIS A 56 7.31 -26.01 16.10
CA HIS A 56 6.61 -26.76 15.06
C HIS A 56 6.01 -25.88 13.94
N LEU A 57 5.68 -24.63 14.25
CA LEU A 57 4.99 -23.66 13.37
C LEU A 57 5.95 -22.61 12.81
N MET A 58 7.24 -22.68 13.14
CA MET A 58 8.21 -21.63 12.84
C MET A 58 8.32 -21.39 11.33
N THR A 59 8.29 -22.45 10.52
CA THR A 59 8.28 -22.34 9.07
C THR A 59 7.06 -21.56 8.56
N ASP A 60 5.88 -21.83 9.10
CA ASP A 60 4.65 -21.13 8.71
C ASP A 60 4.67 -19.67 9.14
N VAL A 61 5.16 -19.37 10.35
CA VAL A 61 5.33 -18.01 10.86
C VAL A 61 6.28 -17.21 9.98
N LEU A 62 7.45 -17.78 9.63
CA LEU A 62 8.44 -17.12 8.77
C LEU A 62 7.90 -16.88 7.36
N ASN A 63 7.17 -17.84 6.80
CA ASN A 63 6.52 -17.69 5.49
C ASN A 63 5.51 -16.54 5.51
N TRP A 64 4.67 -16.47 6.55
CA TRP A 64 3.72 -15.37 6.73
C TRP A 64 4.41 -14.03 6.89
N GLN A 65 5.48 -13.94 7.70
CA GLN A 65 6.26 -12.72 7.85
C GLN A 65 6.78 -12.23 6.50
N ARG A 66 7.34 -13.13 5.68
CA ARG A 66 7.85 -12.77 4.35
C ARG A 66 6.75 -12.28 3.40
N HIS A 67 5.58 -12.94 3.41
CA HIS A 67 4.46 -12.54 2.57
C HIS A 67 3.90 -11.17 2.97
N LEU A 68 3.70 -10.93 4.27
CA LEU A 68 3.21 -9.64 4.75
C LEU A 68 4.22 -8.52 4.56
N GLU A 69 5.52 -8.80 4.71
CA GLU A 69 6.58 -7.83 4.44
C GLU A 69 6.58 -7.39 2.97
N LEU A 70 6.46 -8.34 2.03
CA LEU A 70 6.37 -8.03 0.61
C LEU A 70 5.11 -7.21 0.30
N ALA A 71 3.96 -7.59 0.87
CA ALA A 71 2.72 -6.85 0.70
C ALA A 71 2.86 -5.41 1.21
N TYR A 72 3.45 -5.21 2.39
CA TYR A 72 3.74 -3.90 2.95
C TYR A 72 4.59 -3.05 2.01
N GLN A 73 5.72 -3.56 1.53
CA GLN A 73 6.62 -2.83 0.65
C GLN A 73 5.91 -2.37 -0.64
N VAL A 74 5.15 -3.27 -1.27
CA VAL A 74 4.43 -2.97 -2.50
C VAL A 74 3.32 -1.94 -2.27
N LEU A 75 2.54 -2.08 -1.19
CA LEU A 75 1.44 -1.16 -0.88
C LEU A 75 1.94 0.21 -0.43
N ALA A 76 3.04 0.28 0.33
CA ALA A 76 3.67 1.53 0.74
C ALA A 76 4.19 2.31 -0.48
N LEU A 77 4.88 1.62 -1.40
CA LEU A 77 5.34 2.23 -2.65
C LEU A 77 4.17 2.68 -3.52
N TRP A 78 3.12 1.87 -3.63
CA TRP A 78 1.91 2.26 -4.36
C TRP A 78 1.27 3.52 -3.77
N CYS A 79 1.15 3.59 -2.44
CA CYS A 79 0.68 4.79 -1.73
C CYS A 79 1.49 6.04 -2.08
N GLU A 80 2.82 5.91 -2.08
CA GLU A 80 3.74 7.01 -2.40
C GLU A 80 3.56 7.47 -3.85
N VAL A 81 3.52 6.55 -4.80
CA VAL A 81 3.32 6.85 -6.22
C VAL A 81 1.95 7.47 -6.46
N GLN A 82 0.88 6.91 -5.90
CA GLN A 82 -0.48 7.43 -6.05
C GLN A 82 -0.62 8.84 -5.45
N ARG A 83 -0.02 9.09 -4.27
CA ARG A 83 0.02 10.43 -3.66
C ARG A 83 0.81 11.44 -4.49
N SER A 84 2.01 11.04 -4.95
CA SER A 84 2.86 11.89 -5.78
C SER A 84 2.18 12.24 -7.10
N TRP A 85 1.58 11.24 -7.76
CA TRP A 85 0.81 11.44 -8.98
C TRP A 85 -0.38 12.37 -8.73
N SER A 86 -1.16 12.16 -7.67
CA SER A 86 -2.33 13.02 -7.37
C SER A 86 -1.93 14.46 -7.09
N HIS A 87 -0.79 14.66 -6.43
CA HIS A 87 -0.26 16.00 -6.18
C HIS A 87 0.15 16.70 -7.48
N LEU A 88 0.90 16.00 -8.34
CA LEU A 88 1.37 16.52 -9.61
C LEU A 88 0.20 16.75 -10.58
N GLU A 89 -0.78 15.85 -10.57
CA GLU A 89 -2.02 16.01 -11.31
C GLU A 89 -2.76 17.30 -10.92
N SER A 90 -2.87 17.61 -9.63
CA SER A 90 -3.51 18.85 -9.16
C SER A 90 -2.75 20.10 -9.62
N ILE A 91 -1.41 20.04 -9.67
CA ILE A 91 -0.55 21.13 -10.16
C ILE A 91 -0.74 21.33 -11.67
N PHE A 92 -0.65 20.27 -12.47
CA PHE A 92 -0.73 20.34 -13.93
C PHE A 92 -2.15 20.42 -14.48
N ALA A 93 -3.18 20.15 -13.67
CA ALA A 93 -4.58 20.26 -14.08
C ALA A 93 -5.26 21.56 -13.62
N GLY A 94 -4.63 22.33 -12.73
CA GLY A 94 -5.15 23.60 -12.25
C GLY A 94 -5.20 24.70 -13.32
N SER A 95 -6.08 25.69 -13.13
CA SER A 95 -6.31 26.83 -14.05
C SER A 95 -5.13 27.80 -14.23
N GLY A 96 -3.96 27.53 -13.61
CA GLY A 96 -2.69 28.28 -13.80
C GLY A 96 -1.76 27.65 -14.84
N THR A 97 -2.28 26.76 -15.68
CA THR A 97 -1.54 25.92 -16.62
C THR A 97 -0.81 26.71 -17.71
N ASP A 98 -1.28 27.91 -18.08
CA ASP A 98 -0.61 28.72 -19.11
C ASP A 98 0.76 29.26 -18.64
N ASP A 99 0.87 29.64 -17.36
CA ASP A 99 2.15 30.10 -16.79
C ASP A 99 3.09 28.92 -16.48
N ILE A 100 2.58 27.80 -15.97
CA ILE A 100 3.39 26.60 -15.64
C ILE A 100 3.88 25.88 -16.90
N CYS A 101 3.06 25.76 -17.94
CA CYS A 101 3.48 25.19 -19.23
C CYS A 101 4.59 26.03 -19.88
N GLN A 102 4.58 27.35 -19.69
CA GLN A 102 5.63 28.23 -20.21
C GLN A 102 6.91 28.19 -19.36
N GLN A 103 6.81 27.94 -18.06
CA GLN A 103 7.98 27.89 -17.17
C GLN A 103 8.66 26.51 -17.10
N LEU A 104 7.92 25.40 -17.23
CA LEU A 104 8.44 24.03 -17.13
C LEU A 104 7.92 23.15 -18.28
N PRO A 105 8.27 23.45 -19.54
CA PRO A 105 7.74 22.76 -20.71
C PRO A 105 8.20 21.29 -20.84
N GLU A 106 9.38 20.94 -20.32
CA GLU A 106 9.88 19.55 -20.35
C GLU A 106 9.15 18.66 -19.34
N ASP A 107 8.91 19.16 -18.11
CA ASP A 107 8.22 18.39 -17.08
C ASP A 107 6.73 18.19 -17.40
N TYR A 108 6.10 19.18 -18.05
CA TYR A 108 4.73 19.05 -18.55
C TYR A 108 4.59 17.98 -19.65
N ASN A 109 5.53 17.91 -20.61
CA ASN A 109 5.49 16.90 -21.68
C ASN A 109 5.81 15.48 -21.19
N ARG A 110 6.51 15.36 -20.08
CA ARG A 110 6.89 14.09 -19.47
C ARG A 110 5.79 13.51 -18.58
N PHE A 111 4.86 14.36 -18.13
CA PHE A 111 3.66 14.00 -17.37
C PHE A 111 2.56 13.42 -18.25
#